data_AF-A0A497XV11-F1
#
_entry.id   AF-A0A497XV11-F1
#
_cell.length_a   1.000
_cell.length_b   1.000
_cell.length_c   1.000
_cell.angle_alpha   90.00
_cell.angle_beta   90.00
_cell.angle_gamma   90.00
#
_symmetry.space_group_name_H-M   'P 1'
#
loop_
_entity.id
_entity.type
_entity.pdbx_description
1 polymer ?
#
loop_
_entity_poly.entity_id
_entity_poly.type
_entity_poly.pdbx_seq_one_letter_code
_entity_poly.pdbx_strand_id
1 'polypeptide(L)'
;MRDLYQAFAEARKLNRERGFTLIELLVVIAIIAILAAIAIPQFAKYRMRAFNSAAESDLRNLATAEEALYADFQIYGSSENNPLNGLTGTCGNGATLTGPLNGATQTVAGAAVAGTRATDGLVTGVGFGVSANVDIVANTDANCSTYVAAAHHNNGNTEYAKDADSTAIYICRDDTYVGNAAGALPVNPPAPTPDNDDLNGVGCGGLVGWVVQ
;
A
#
# COMPACT_ATOMS: atom_id res chain seq x y z
N MET A 1 -54.56 11.14 61.83
CA MET A 1 -54.18 9.77 61.40
C MET A 1 -54.67 9.40 59.99
N ARG A 2 -55.65 10.12 59.39
CA ARG A 2 -56.08 9.91 57.99
C ARG A 2 -55.25 10.70 56.96
N ASP A 3 -54.57 11.76 57.39
CA ASP A 3 -53.78 12.64 56.48
C ASP A 3 -52.43 12.02 56.06
N LEU A 4 -51.83 11.19 56.92
CA LEU A 4 -50.60 10.46 56.58
C LEU A 4 -50.83 9.36 55.54
N TYR A 5 -52.05 8.85 55.40
CA TYR A 5 -52.38 7.85 54.36
C TYR A 5 -52.54 8.48 52.97
N GLN A 6 -52.86 9.77 52.89
CA GLN A 6 -53.02 10.47 51.60
C GLN A 6 -51.67 10.93 51.03
N ALA A 7 -50.68 11.23 51.86
CA ALA A 7 -49.33 11.60 51.41
C ALA A 7 -48.58 10.44 50.71
N PHE A 8 -48.80 9.18 51.11
CA PHE A 8 -48.23 8.01 50.42
C PHE A 8 -49.01 7.60 49.16
N ALA A 9 -50.23 8.13 48.96
CA ALA A 9 -51.05 7.85 47.78
C ALA A 9 -50.68 8.75 46.57
N GLU A 10 -50.15 9.96 46.80
CA GLU A 10 -49.76 10.89 45.71
C GLU A 10 -48.32 10.69 45.19
N ALA A 11 -47.43 10.05 45.95
CA ALA A 11 -46.03 9.84 45.54
C ALA A 11 -45.83 8.70 44.53
N ARG A 12 -46.89 7.98 44.16
CA ARG A 12 -46.88 6.98 43.07
C ARG A 12 -47.57 7.54 41.84
N LYS A 13 -47.15 8.73 41.42
CA LYS A 13 -47.29 9.13 40.01
C LYS A 13 -46.44 8.13 39.21
N LEU A 14 -47.06 7.01 38.87
CA LEU A 14 -46.54 5.96 38.01
C LEU A 14 -46.07 6.66 36.73
N ASN A 15 -44.76 6.91 36.64
CA ASN A 15 -44.10 7.10 35.38
C ASN A 15 -44.46 5.84 34.58
N ARG A 16 -45.43 5.97 33.68
CA ARG A 16 -45.72 4.95 32.68
C ARG A 16 -44.50 4.92 31.78
N GLU A 17 -43.48 4.16 32.19
CA GLU A 17 -42.38 3.77 31.33
C GLU A 17 -43.03 3.05 30.15
N ARG A 18 -43.14 3.76 29.02
CA ARG A 18 -43.59 3.18 27.77
C ARG A 18 -42.49 2.23 27.33
N GLY A 19 -42.69 0.93 27.57
CA GLY A 19 -41.81 -0.11 27.04
C GLY A 19 -41.81 -0.08 25.52
N PHE A 20 -40.64 -0.33 24.92
CA PHE A 20 -40.49 -0.51 23.47
C PHE A 20 -41.42 -1.64 23.00
N THR A 21 -42.18 -1.42 21.93
CA THR A 21 -43.00 -2.48 21.35
C THR A 21 -42.12 -3.45 20.54
N LEU A 22 -42.48 -4.74 20.52
CA LEU A 22 -41.79 -5.74 19.68
C LEU A 22 -41.83 -5.38 18.20
N ILE A 23 -42.91 -4.72 17.75
CA ILE A 23 -43.07 -4.28 16.37
C ILE A 23 -42.15 -3.10 16.04
N GLU A 24 -41.93 -2.16 16.96
CA GLU A 24 -40.95 -1.07 16.76
C GLU A 24 -39.54 -1.64 16.60
N LEU A 25 -39.16 -2.62 17.41
CA LEU A 25 -37.86 -3.27 17.28
C LEU A 25 -37.73 -4.02 15.95
N LEU A 26 -38.80 -4.72 15.51
CA LEU A 26 -38.80 -5.51 14.28
C LEU A 26 -38.63 -4.63 13.03
N VAL A 27 -39.33 -3.49 12.97
CA VAL A 27 -39.19 -2.55 11.85
C VAL A 27 -37.78 -1.96 11.81
N VAL A 28 -37.18 -1.64 12.95
CA VAL A 28 -35.81 -1.10 13.03
C VAL A 28 -34.78 -2.09 12.50
N ILE A 29 -34.83 -3.36 12.93
CA ILE A 29 -33.90 -4.38 12.42
C ILE A 29 -34.11 -4.65 10.92
N ALA A 30 -35.35 -4.58 10.43
CA ALA A 30 -35.66 -4.74 9.02
C ALA A 30 -35.02 -3.62 8.17
N ILE A 31 -35.10 -2.37 8.63
CA ILE A 31 -34.46 -1.24 7.96
C ILE A 31 -32.93 -1.38 8.00
N ILE A 32 -32.34 -1.72 9.16
CA ILE A 32 -30.89 -1.91 9.29
C ILE A 32 -30.41 -3.05 8.37
N ALA A 33 -31.18 -4.15 8.25
CA ALA A 33 -30.84 -5.27 7.37
C ALA A 33 -30.79 -4.84 5.89
N ILE A 34 -31.75 -4.05 5.43
CA ILE A 34 -31.78 -3.51 4.05
C ILE A 34 -30.57 -2.60 3.81
N LEU A 35 -30.27 -1.70 4.75
CA LEU A 35 -29.12 -0.80 4.64
C LEU A 35 -27.79 -1.56 4.64
N ALA A 36 -27.63 -2.53 5.53
CA ALA A 36 -26.42 -3.34 5.64
C ALA A 36 -26.17 -4.18 4.37
N ALA A 37 -27.23 -4.74 3.76
CA ALA A 37 -27.12 -5.53 2.54
C ALA A 37 -26.49 -4.75 1.37
N ILE A 38 -26.75 -3.45 1.28
CA ILE A 38 -26.15 -2.58 0.24
C ILE A 38 -24.78 -2.05 0.69
N ALA A 39 -24.67 -1.63 1.96
CA ALA A 39 -23.47 -0.98 2.47
C ALA A 39 -22.24 -1.90 2.55
N ILE A 40 -22.42 -3.16 2.98
CA ILE A 40 -21.30 -4.11 3.18
C ILE A 40 -20.51 -4.38 1.88
N PRO A 41 -21.12 -4.80 0.74
CA PRO A 41 -20.35 -5.06 -0.48
C PRO A 41 -19.72 -3.80 -1.07
N GLN A 42 -20.38 -2.64 -0.93
CA GLN A 42 -19.82 -1.36 -1.37
C GLN A 42 -18.59 -0.97 -0.55
N PHE A 43 -18.66 -1.12 0.78
CA PHE A 43 -17.56 -0.83 1.67
C PHE A 43 -16.34 -1.72 1.40
N ALA A 44 -16.55 -3.02 1.13
CA ALA A 44 -15.48 -3.93 0.74
C ALA A 44 -14.75 -3.45 -0.53
N LYS A 45 -15.48 -3.05 -1.58
CA LYS A 45 -14.88 -2.50 -2.81
C LYS A 45 -14.14 -1.19 -2.57
N TYR A 46 -14.66 -0.32 -1.70
CA TYR A 46 -14.00 0.94 -1.36
C TYR A 46 -12.68 0.70 -0.63
N ARG A 47 -12.64 -0.24 0.32
CA ARG A 47 -11.41 -0.65 1.00
C ARG A 47 -10.37 -1.22 0.03
N MET A 48 -10.78 -2.10 -0.88
CA MET A 48 -9.88 -2.64 -1.91
C MET A 48 -9.25 -1.55 -2.77
N ARG A 49 -10.04 -0.55 -3.19
CA ARG A 49 -9.51 0.59 -3.94
C ARG A 49 -8.53 1.43 -3.11
N ALA A 50 -8.81 1.62 -1.82
CA ALA A 50 -7.89 2.34 -0.94
C ALA A 50 -6.55 1.60 -0.77
N PHE A 51 -6.58 0.27 -0.63
CA PHE A 51 -5.38 -0.56 -0.58
C PHE A 51 -4.56 -0.47 -1.86
N ASN A 52 -5.19 -0.66 -3.01
CA ASN A 52 -4.50 -0.56 -4.30
C ASN A 52 -3.95 0.87 -4.53
N SER A 53 -4.69 1.90 -4.15
CA SER A 53 -4.25 3.30 -4.23
C SER A 53 -3.05 3.60 -3.34
N ALA A 54 -2.90 2.94 -2.19
CA ALA A 54 -1.73 3.10 -1.34
C ALA A 54 -0.48 2.54 -2.02
N ALA A 55 -0.57 1.33 -2.59
CA ALA A 55 0.54 0.73 -3.34
C ALA A 55 0.92 1.57 -4.57
N GLU A 56 -0.07 2.06 -5.34
CA GLU A 56 0.20 2.93 -6.49
C GLU A 56 0.89 4.24 -6.06
N SER A 57 0.44 4.85 -4.96
CA SER A 57 1.03 6.08 -4.44
C SER A 57 2.47 5.88 -4.00
N ASP A 58 2.77 4.78 -3.30
CA ASP A 58 4.12 4.47 -2.84
C ASP A 58 5.06 4.16 -4.00
N LEU A 59 4.58 3.46 -5.05
CA LEU A 59 5.35 3.24 -6.27
C LEU A 59 5.70 4.57 -6.97
N ARG A 60 4.75 5.52 -7.03
CA ARG A 60 5.02 6.86 -7.59
C ARG A 60 6.02 7.65 -6.76
N ASN A 61 5.96 7.51 -5.43
CA ASN A 61 6.94 8.13 -4.53
C ASN A 61 8.34 7.53 -4.74
N LEU A 62 8.43 6.20 -4.90
CA LEU A 62 9.68 5.52 -5.25
C LEU A 62 10.21 6.03 -6.59
N ALA A 63 9.38 6.05 -7.64
CA ALA A 63 9.80 6.55 -8.95
C ALA A 63 10.30 8.01 -8.86
N THR A 64 9.67 8.85 -8.04
CA THR A 64 10.16 10.22 -7.80
C THR A 64 11.52 10.25 -7.11
N ALA A 65 11.78 9.31 -6.20
CA ALA A 65 13.08 9.17 -5.54
C ALA A 65 14.17 8.69 -6.52
N GLU A 66 13.83 7.78 -7.43
CA GLU A 66 14.71 7.34 -8.53
C GLU A 66 15.10 8.51 -9.45
N GLU A 67 14.12 9.29 -9.89
CA GLU A 67 14.38 10.47 -10.74
C GLU A 67 15.26 11.51 -10.02
N ALA A 68 15.06 11.70 -8.71
CA ALA A 68 15.90 12.60 -7.92
C ALA A 68 17.34 12.08 -7.81
N LEU A 69 17.52 10.78 -7.58
CA LEU A 69 18.82 10.13 -7.53
C LEU A 69 19.56 10.25 -8.88
N TYR A 70 18.85 10.01 -9.98
CA TYR A 70 19.41 10.13 -11.32
C TYR A 70 19.77 11.58 -11.67
N ALA A 71 18.92 12.55 -11.34
CA ALA A 71 19.19 13.96 -11.63
C ALA A 71 20.49 14.46 -10.98
N ASP A 72 20.78 14.05 -9.74
CA ASP A 72 21.95 14.50 -9.00
C ASP A 72 23.22 13.68 -9.30
N PHE A 73 23.07 12.37 -9.51
CA PHE A 73 24.21 11.44 -9.54
C PHE A 73 24.36 10.61 -10.82
N GLN A 74 23.38 10.67 -11.72
CA GLN A 74 23.33 9.92 -12.98
C GLN A 74 23.38 8.39 -12.78
N ILE A 75 22.71 7.93 -11.71
CA ILE A 75 22.51 6.52 -11.39
C ILE A 75 21.08 6.32 -10.89
N TYR A 76 20.54 5.13 -11.05
CA TYR A 76 19.34 4.65 -10.35
C TYR A 76 19.72 3.77 -9.16
N GLY A 77 18.76 3.44 -8.30
CA GLY A 77 18.99 2.72 -7.07
C GLY A 77 18.24 1.39 -6.99
N SER A 78 18.83 0.42 -6.29
CA SER A 78 18.06 -0.72 -5.81
C SER A 78 17.48 -0.39 -4.42
N SER A 79 16.37 -1.03 -4.05
CA SER A 79 15.72 -0.74 -2.77
C SER A 79 16.52 -1.31 -1.58
N GLU A 80 16.76 -0.51 -0.56
CA GLU A 80 17.47 -0.87 0.67
C GLU A 80 16.74 -0.34 1.92
N ASN A 81 17.03 -0.96 3.08
CA ASN A 81 16.53 -0.50 4.40
C ASN A 81 17.70 -0.18 5.35
N ASN A 82 18.47 0.85 5.00
CA ASN A 82 19.64 1.30 5.75
C ASN A 82 19.55 2.82 5.97
N PRO A 83 20.23 3.37 6.98
CA PRO A 83 20.43 4.82 7.03
C PRO A 83 21.27 5.27 5.82
N LEU A 84 21.08 6.49 5.34
CA LEU A 84 21.75 6.98 4.12
C LEU A 84 23.29 6.99 4.24
N ASN A 85 23.84 7.11 5.45
CA ASN A 85 25.29 7.01 5.69
C ASN A 85 25.82 5.56 5.82
N GLY A 86 24.93 4.56 5.75
CA GLY A 86 25.22 3.13 5.87
C GLY A 86 24.66 2.33 4.71
N LEU A 87 24.32 2.99 3.59
CA LEU A 87 23.89 2.32 2.36
C LEU A 87 25.00 1.40 1.85
N THR A 88 24.60 0.29 1.24
CA THR A 88 25.54 -0.57 0.53
C THR A 88 25.72 -0.14 -0.93
N GLY A 89 24.68 0.47 -1.52
CA GLY A 89 24.68 0.96 -2.90
C GLY A 89 24.74 -0.18 -3.91
N THR A 90 24.17 -1.34 -3.59
CA THR A 90 24.28 -2.52 -4.46
C THR A 90 23.49 -2.28 -5.75
N CYS A 91 24.13 -2.42 -6.92
CA CYS A 91 23.42 -2.49 -8.20
C CYS A 91 22.92 -3.92 -8.43
N GLY A 92 21.77 -4.08 -9.09
CA GLY A 92 21.09 -5.35 -9.24
C GLY A 92 19.81 -5.46 -8.41
N ASN A 93 19.58 -6.62 -7.82
CA ASN A 93 18.35 -6.90 -7.07
C ASN A 93 18.32 -6.13 -5.75
N GLY A 94 17.26 -5.36 -5.54
CA GLY A 94 16.96 -4.70 -4.27
C GLY A 94 16.35 -5.66 -3.25
N ALA A 95 16.29 -5.20 -2.01
CA ALA A 95 15.53 -5.85 -0.96
C ALA A 95 14.05 -5.48 -1.08
N THR A 96 13.16 -6.46 -0.96
CA THR A 96 11.73 -6.20 -0.79
C THR A 96 11.50 -5.51 0.55
N LEU A 97 10.94 -4.31 0.49
CA LEU A 97 10.67 -3.48 1.65
C LEU A 97 9.20 -3.60 2.02
N THR A 98 8.92 -3.90 3.29
CA THR A 98 7.55 -3.98 3.83
C THR A 98 7.31 -2.81 4.76
N GLY A 99 6.31 -1.99 4.43
CA GLY A 99 5.93 -0.87 5.28
C GLY A 99 5.18 -1.29 6.57
N PRO A 100 5.05 -0.37 7.54
CA PRO A 100 5.37 1.06 7.40
C PRO A 100 6.87 1.32 7.57
N LEU A 101 7.44 2.06 6.63
CA LEU A 101 8.81 2.57 6.70
C LEU A 101 8.79 4.07 6.42
N ASN A 102 9.53 4.82 7.24
CA ASN A 102 9.85 6.20 6.89
C ASN A 102 10.94 6.21 5.80
N GLY A 103 11.09 7.33 5.12
CA GLY A 103 12.27 7.57 4.29
C GLY A 103 13.54 7.53 5.14
N ALA A 104 14.54 6.82 4.65
CA ALA A 104 15.85 6.81 5.28
C ALA A 104 16.39 8.24 5.44
N THR A 105 17.08 8.48 6.54
CA THR A 105 17.82 9.72 6.77
C THR A 105 19.28 9.40 7.00
N GLN A 106 20.13 10.42 7.17
CA GLN A 106 21.56 10.22 7.45
C GLN A 106 21.85 9.32 8.65
N THR A 107 20.94 9.19 9.62
CA THR A 107 21.21 8.43 10.86
C THR A 107 20.11 7.45 11.25
N VAL A 108 18.98 7.45 10.54
CA VAL A 108 17.84 6.57 10.83
C VAL A 108 17.57 5.71 9.61
N ALA A 109 17.56 4.40 9.82
CA ALA A 109 17.20 3.44 8.80
C ALA A 109 15.74 3.64 8.36
N GLY A 110 15.51 3.43 7.08
CA GLY A 110 14.21 3.55 6.44
C GLY A 110 14.33 3.08 4.99
N ALA A 111 13.23 3.16 4.26
CA ALA A 111 13.26 2.82 2.85
C ALA A 111 14.10 3.84 2.07
N ALA A 112 14.98 3.34 1.22
CA ALA A 112 15.80 4.12 0.32
C ALA A 112 15.99 3.39 -1.00
N VAL A 113 16.20 4.15 -2.07
CA VAL A 113 16.79 3.64 -3.31
C VAL A 113 18.25 4.07 -3.31
N ALA A 114 19.17 3.13 -3.54
CA ALA A 114 20.59 3.36 -3.42
C ALA A 114 21.39 2.64 -4.51
N GLY A 115 22.45 3.29 -4.98
CA GLY A 115 23.31 2.75 -6.02
C GLY A 115 24.76 3.17 -5.81
N THR A 116 25.66 2.50 -6.54
CA THR A 116 27.08 2.84 -6.59
C THR A 116 27.40 3.38 -7.98
N ARG A 117 27.94 4.59 -8.04
CA ARG A 117 28.38 5.18 -9.31
C ARG A 117 29.69 4.55 -9.78
N ALA A 118 29.68 3.96 -10.97
CA ALA A 118 30.81 3.20 -11.50
C ALA A 118 32.09 4.04 -11.74
N THR A 119 31.97 5.35 -11.96
CA THR A 119 33.11 6.21 -12.30
C THR A 119 34.04 6.48 -11.12
N ASP A 120 33.50 6.59 -9.91
CA ASP A 120 34.23 6.97 -8.70
C ASP A 120 33.93 6.11 -7.47
N GLY A 121 33.02 5.14 -7.58
CA GLY A 121 32.62 4.28 -6.48
C GLY A 121 31.77 4.98 -5.42
N LEU A 122 31.18 6.15 -5.75
CA LEU A 122 30.31 6.86 -4.82
C LEU A 122 29.04 6.04 -4.54
N VAL A 123 28.84 5.68 -3.28
CA VAL A 123 27.58 5.13 -2.76
C VAL A 123 26.70 6.29 -2.32
N THR A 124 25.49 6.37 -2.88
CA THR A 124 24.51 7.39 -2.53
C THR A 124 23.09 6.86 -2.76
N GLY A 125 22.11 7.56 -2.21
CA GLY A 125 20.71 7.14 -2.29
C GLY A 125 19.75 8.19 -1.77
N VAL A 126 18.46 7.95 -2.02
CA VAL A 126 17.36 8.84 -1.63
C VAL A 126 16.37 8.06 -0.79
N GLY A 127 16.02 8.60 0.38
CA GLY A 127 15.01 8.03 1.26
C GLY A 127 13.59 8.31 0.79
N PHE A 128 12.69 7.34 0.90
CA PHE A 128 11.27 7.49 0.55
C PHE A 128 10.36 6.75 1.55
N GLY A 129 9.11 7.19 1.69
CA GLY A 129 8.16 6.55 2.61
C GLY A 129 7.48 5.33 1.99
N VAL A 130 7.19 4.31 2.81
CA VAL A 130 6.38 3.15 2.44
C VAL A 130 5.23 3.02 3.44
N SER A 131 4.01 2.96 2.93
CA SER A 131 2.78 2.86 3.69
C SER A 131 2.64 1.47 4.33
N ALA A 132 1.84 1.39 5.41
CA ALA A 132 1.66 0.12 6.13
C ALA A 132 1.06 -0.98 5.23
N ASN A 133 1.65 -2.18 5.28
CA ASN A 133 1.25 -3.33 4.46
C ASN A 133 1.35 -3.06 2.94
N VAL A 134 2.30 -2.23 2.54
CA VAL A 134 2.78 -2.17 1.17
C VAL A 134 4.14 -2.85 1.12
N ASP A 135 4.24 -3.84 0.24
CA ASP A 135 5.50 -4.47 -0.17
C ASP A 135 5.96 -3.79 -1.45
N ILE A 136 7.22 -3.33 -1.49
CA ILE A 136 7.79 -2.63 -2.62
C ILE A 136 9.23 -3.06 -2.86
N VAL A 137 9.63 -3.17 -4.12
CA VAL A 137 11.01 -3.44 -4.52
C VAL A 137 11.40 -2.55 -5.69
N ALA A 138 12.67 -2.14 -5.75
CA ALA A 138 13.30 -1.61 -6.93
C ALA A 138 14.56 -2.44 -7.22
N ASN A 139 14.64 -2.95 -8.43
CA ASN A 139 15.83 -3.60 -8.96
C ASN A 139 16.47 -2.65 -9.97
N THR A 140 17.79 -2.72 -10.08
CA THR A 140 18.56 -2.08 -11.16
C THR A 140 19.25 -3.12 -12.02
N ASP A 141 19.79 -2.70 -13.15
CA ASP A 141 20.79 -3.52 -13.84
C ASP A 141 22.12 -3.54 -13.06
N ALA A 142 23.10 -4.31 -13.55
CA ALA A 142 24.40 -4.44 -12.87
C ALA A 142 25.18 -3.12 -12.75
N ASN A 143 24.80 -2.07 -13.49
CA ASN A 143 25.49 -0.79 -13.53
C ASN A 143 24.68 0.38 -12.94
N CYS A 144 23.51 0.13 -12.33
CA CYS A 144 22.64 1.19 -11.82
C CYS A 144 22.24 2.22 -12.90
N SER A 145 22.04 1.77 -14.13
CA SER A 145 21.75 2.58 -15.32
C SER A 145 20.27 2.58 -15.73
N THR A 146 19.50 1.60 -15.27
CA THR A 146 18.04 1.53 -15.39
C THR A 146 17.45 0.89 -14.11
N TYR A 147 16.14 0.98 -13.92
CA TYR A 147 15.43 0.31 -12.84
C TYR A 147 14.07 -0.23 -13.27
N VAL A 148 13.65 -1.31 -12.62
CA VAL A 148 12.27 -1.78 -12.62
C VAL A 148 11.83 -1.91 -11.16
N ALA A 149 10.72 -1.26 -10.84
CA ALA A 149 10.14 -1.29 -9.52
C ALA A 149 8.74 -1.89 -9.53
N ALA A 150 8.35 -2.53 -8.42
CA ALA A 150 7.02 -3.08 -8.24
C ALA A 150 6.52 -2.87 -6.81
N ALA A 151 5.22 -2.65 -6.66
CA ALA A 151 4.56 -2.44 -5.38
C ALA A 151 3.20 -3.16 -5.32
N HIS A 152 2.93 -3.77 -4.17
CA HIS A 152 1.67 -4.45 -3.87
C HIS A 152 1.24 -4.15 -2.43
N HIS A 153 -0.04 -3.89 -2.23
CA HIS A 153 -0.58 -3.84 -0.87
C HIS A 153 -1.03 -5.25 -0.46
N ASN A 154 -0.64 -5.76 0.70
CA ASN A 154 -0.90 -7.15 1.10
C ASN A 154 -2.39 -7.55 1.05
N ASN A 155 -3.30 -6.61 1.30
CA ASN A 155 -4.75 -6.81 1.16
C ASN A 155 -5.36 -6.28 -0.15
N GLY A 156 -4.54 -5.80 -1.07
CA GLY A 156 -4.93 -5.37 -2.41
C GLY A 156 -4.93 -6.53 -3.40
N ASN A 157 -5.65 -6.36 -4.51
CA ASN A 157 -5.71 -7.34 -5.60
C ASN A 157 -5.00 -6.83 -6.86
N THR A 158 -4.26 -5.73 -6.76
CA THR A 158 -3.53 -5.12 -7.87
C THR A 158 -2.10 -4.90 -7.46
N GLU A 159 -1.19 -5.43 -8.27
CA GLU A 159 0.23 -5.11 -8.23
C GLU A 159 0.53 -4.05 -9.30
N TYR A 160 1.40 -3.13 -8.96
CA TYR A 160 1.81 -2.02 -9.81
C TYR A 160 3.29 -2.13 -10.10
N ALA A 161 3.71 -1.86 -11.33
CA ALA A 161 5.10 -1.85 -11.71
C ALA A 161 5.45 -0.63 -12.56
N LYS A 162 6.72 -0.23 -12.49
CA LYS A 162 7.28 0.92 -13.17
C LYS A 162 8.63 0.54 -13.75
N ASP A 163 8.84 0.95 -14.99
CA ASP A 163 10.12 0.89 -15.69
C ASP A 163 10.69 2.31 -15.83
N ALA A 164 12.01 2.44 -15.81
CA ALA A 164 12.73 3.70 -15.93
C ALA A 164 12.53 4.37 -17.30
N ASP A 165 12.45 3.57 -18.36
CA ASP A 165 12.41 4.03 -19.74
C ASP A 165 10.97 4.23 -20.27
N SER A 166 9.97 3.75 -19.53
CA SER A 166 8.56 3.92 -19.83
C SER A 166 7.95 5.06 -19.02
N THR A 167 7.04 5.83 -19.61
CA THR A 167 6.24 6.83 -18.86
C THR A 167 5.01 6.23 -18.19
N ALA A 168 4.62 5.01 -18.59
CA ALA A 168 3.46 4.31 -18.06
C ALA A 168 3.69 3.75 -16.65
N ILE A 169 2.59 3.49 -15.94
CA ILE A 169 2.55 2.53 -14.83
C ILE A 169 1.85 1.29 -15.35
N TYR A 170 2.46 0.14 -15.09
CA TYR A 170 1.91 -1.15 -15.44
C TYR A 170 1.14 -1.69 -14.26
N ILE A 171 0.04 -2.37 -14.56
CA ILE A 171 -0.81 -3.00 -13.56
C ILE A 171 -0.99 -4.46 -13.87
N CYS A 172 -1.07 -5.24 -12.81
CA CYS A 172 -1.50 -6.61 -12.85
C CYS A 172 -2.56 -6.85 -11.78
N ARG A 173 -3.69 -7.44 -12.18
CA ARG A 173 -4.84 -7.67 -11.30
C ARG A 173 -5.13 -9.14 -11.19
N ASP A 174 -5.15 -9.63 -9.94
CA ASP A 174 -5.59 -10.97 -9.60
C ASP A 174 -6.19 -10.96 -8.19
N ASP A 175 -7.39 -11.52 -8.06
CA ASP A 175 -8.08 -11.63 -6.77
C ASP A 175 -7.37 -12.62 -5.82
N THR A 176 -6.48 -13.49 -6.32
CA THR A 176 -5.61 -14.34 -5.49
C THR A 176 -4.54 -13.57 -4.73
N TYR A 177 -4.24 -12.33 -5.13
CA TYR A 177 -3.22 -11.51 -4.46
C TYR A 177 -3.68 -10.96 -3.11
N VAL A 178 -4.99 -11.03 -2.83
CA VAL A 178 -5.55 -10.53 -1.57
C VAL A 178 -5.12 -11.42 -0.41
N GLY A 179 -4.46 -10.82 0.57
CA GLY A 179 -3.92 -11.53 1.74
C GLY A 179 -2.54 -12.13 1.50
N ASN A 180 -1.80 -11.63 0.50
CA ASN A 180 -0.43 -12.05 0.26
C ASN A 180 0.46 -11.81 1.50
N ALA A 181 1.42 -12.70 1.73
CA ALA A 181 2.32 -12.63 2.87
C ALA A 181 3.19 -11.37 2.79
N ALA A 182 3.41 -10.73 3.94
CA ALA A 182 4.30 -9.58 4.04
C ALA A 182 5.73 -9.93 3.60
N GLY A 183 6.34 -9.04 2.84
CA GLY A 183 7.69 -9.20 2.28
C GLY A 183 7.74 -10.02 0.99
N ALA A 184 6.58 -10.31 0.39
CA ALA A 184 6.51 -11.03 -0.87
C ALA A 184 5.65 -10.25 -1.86
N LEU A 185 6.22 -9.92 -3.01
CA LEU A 185 5.43 -9.47 -4.15
C LEU A 185 4.74 -10.67 -4.79
N PRO A 186 3.48 -10.52 -5.26
CA PRO A 186 2.81 -11.58 -6.01
C PRO A 186 3.60 -12.00 -7.25
N VAL A 187 4.17 -11.03 -7.97
CA VAL A 187 5.03 -11.25 -9.13
C VAL A 187 6.30 -10.44 -8.99
N ASN A 188 7.44 -11.13 -8.86
CA ASN A 188 8.71 -10.42 -8.83
C ASN A 188 8.96 -9.72 -10.19
N PRO A 189 9.31 -8.41 -10.19
CA PRO A 189 9.61 -7.72 -11.43
C PRO A 189 10.79 -8.38 -12.17
N PRO A 190 10.80 -8.34 -13.51
CA PRO A 190 11.91 -8.84 -14.31
C PRO A 190 13.21 -8.07 -14.00
N ALA A 191 14.34 -8.64 -14.41
CA ALA A 191 15.61 -7.95 -14.31
C ALA A 191 15.63 -6.76 -15.28
N PRO A 192 16.00 -5.55 -14.82
CA PRO A 192 16.01 -4.36 -15.68
C PRO A 192 17.04 -4.46 -16.80
N THR A 193 16.68 -4.01 -18.00
CA THR A 193 17.58 -3.87 -19.14
C THR A 193 17.53 -2.45 -19.72
N PRO A 194 18.68 -1.82 -20.03
CA PRO A 194 18.67 -0.45 -20.55
C PRO A 194 17.94 -0.33 -21.90
N ASP A 195 17.23 0.78 -22.08
CA ASP A 195 16.52 1.14 -23.32
C ASP A 195 15.49 0.09 -23.80
N ASN A 196 14.93 -0.69 -22.88
CA ASN A 196 13.90 -1.68 -23.16
C ASN A 196 12.79 -1.65 -22.10
N ASP A 197 11.55 -1.61 -22.57
CA ASP A 197 10.36 -1.73 -21.74
C ASP A 197 10.22 -3.19 -21.28
N ASP A 198 10.79 -3.46 -20.11
CA ASP A 198 10.92 -4.79 -19.52
C ASP A 198 9.58 -5.35 -19.02
N LEU A 199 8.54 -4.52 -18.94
CA LEU A 199 7.21 -4.92 -18.49
C LEU A 199 6.28 -5.25 -19.66
N ASN A 200 6.57 -4.74 -20.86
CA ASN A 200 5.74 -4.98 -22.03
C ASN A 200 5.79 -6.44 -22.50
N GLY A 201 4.61 -7.07 -22.56
CA GLY A 201 4.46 -8.46 -23.00
C GLY A 201 4.95 -9.50 -21.98
N VAL A 202 5.42 -9.09 -20.80
CA VAL A 202 5.80 -10.00 -19.72
C VAL A 202 4.56 -10.48 -18.97
N GLY A 203 4.50 -11.80 -18.75
CA GLY A 203 3.39 -12.44 -18.04
C GLY A 203 3.37 -12.03 -16.57
N CYS A 204 2.17 -11.77 -16.05
CA CYS A 204 1.98 -11.51 -14.64
C CYS A 204 1.42 -12.76 -13.94
N GLY A 205 2.30 -13.61 -13.41
CA GLY A 205 1.89 -14.74 -12.57
C GLY A 205 1.02 -15.81 -13.25
N GLY A 206 1.09 -15.94 -14.58
CA GLY A 206 0.30 -16.92 -15.36
C GLY A 206 -0.99 -16.39 -15.98
N LEU A 207 -1.29 -15.09 -15.87
CA LEU A 207 -2.41 -14.41 -16.53
C LEU A 207 -1.97 -13.59 -17.76
N VAL A 208 -2.91 -12.87 -18.39
CA VAL A 208 -2.63 -11.85 -19.41
C VAL A 208 -1.61 -10.86 -18.83
N GLY A 209 -0.54 -10.57 -19.59
CA GLY A 209 0.61 -9.82 -19.10
C GLY A 209 0.30 -8.42 -18.56
N TRP A 210 1.33 -7.76 -18.04
CA TRP A 210 1.24 -6.39 -17.53
C TRP A 210 0.51 -5.46 -18.50
N VAL A 211 -0.48 -4.73 -17.99
CA VAL A 211 -1.30 -3.78 -18.78
C VAL A 211 -0.97 -2.36 -18.35
N VAL A 212 -0.79 -1.46 -19.31
CA VAL A 212 -0.62 -0.03 -19.03
C VAL A 212 -1.91 0.54 -18.42
N GLN A 213 -1.79 1.27 -17.31
CA GLN A 213 -2.90 1.94 -16.63
C GLN A 213 -3.50 3.10 -17.43
#